data_AF-A0A2S7QQ22-F1
#
_entry.id   AF-A0A2S7QQ22-F1
#
_cell.length_a   1.000
_cell.length_b   1.000
_cell.length_c   1.000
_cell.angle_alpha   90.00
_cell.angle_beta   90.00
_cell.angle_gamma   90.00
#
_symmetry.space_group_name_H-M   'P 1'
#
loop_
_entity.id
_entity.type
_entity.pdbx_description
1 polymer ?
#
loop_
_entity_poly.entity_id
_entity_poly.type
_entity_poly.pdbx_seq_one_letter_code
_entity_poly.pdbx_strand_id
1 'polypeptide(L)'
;MSSLLASHILKKSRAFSIKPSTPSLAAQCKFSTFRPYRANMATPSKIHLTTEDTGVFKYKPQDKETAAKTSELLQENHEKHHVFFNQSGFHNHIVHHLLTLYGLGAPANIIEKHYKNNASYQRPAVQVEDRVIIDMSNPEHFSKYLGNEKYYHDFLLFFQQEMETKGWENVLKEYVFAGDARADNFLGRLFAGFLHPLIHLGFGIEFNQPAIIAEALAQTAVHDDWIVKYLLDAEKAAKPSNKTLPELLDAIHADEKLSTAAHWDDGNKIRDGILARAPEEMLKYASQWTVPEDELEAKTVEMTNAAIYFTACAQNPPKQVKFDFYFMHCVNSSIFFRSINALPFLTPAHKARLLEWKGRLDLAMYASRRAPKLLLEEVATYVPKYLEAGDAEWKGIFERLWNFEDDGHAVKLGRAVAHAEVVSEGFEKEEWARIKGFMWLKIGNMVVDSVEDTGDNWARSVGFSEAWEKYEDRPRSNHL
;
A
#
# COMPACT_ATOMS: atom_id res chain seq x y z
N MET A 1 -5.93 -39.59 72.92
CA MET A 1 -4.92 -40.64 72.77
C MET A 1 -3.71 -40.04 72.10
N SER A 2 -2.53 -40.29 72.67
CA SER A 2 -1.16 -39.99 72.20
C SER A 2 -0.72 -38.52 72.25
N SER A 3 0.05 -38.04 73.26
CA SER A 3 1.47 -38.32 73.65
C SER A 3 2.47 -37.72 72.65
N LEU A 4 3.60 -37.08 72.95
CA LEU A 4 4.56 -36.99 74.07
C LEU A 4 5.15 -35.54 74.06
N LEU A 5 5.56 -34.85 75.13
CA LEU A 5 6.60 -35.05 76.16
C LEU A 5 8.07 -34.95 75.68
N ALA A 6 8.86 -34.22 76.50
CA ALA A 6 10.33 -34.06 76.58
C ALA A 6 10.99 -32.86 75.86
N SER A 7 12.04 -32.20 76.33
CA SER A 7 12.55 -31.75 77.65
C SER A 7 13.96 -31.15 77.42
N HIS A 8 14.31 -30.04 78.11
CA HIS A 8 15.68 -29.66 78.56
C HIS A 8 16.70 -29.22 77.44
N ILE A 9 17.66 -28.29 77.58
CA ILE A 9 18.40 -27.71 78.71
C ILE A 9 19.30 -26.50 78.26
N LEU A 10 19.55 -25.55 79.19
CA LEU A 10 20.70 -24.63 79.43
C LEU A 10 21.19 -23.51 78.45
N LYS A 11 21.23 -22.28 79.02
CA LYS A 11 22.31 -21.23 79.10
C LYS A 11 23.01 -20.82 77.77
N LYS A 12 23.24 -19.55 77.42
CA LYS A 12 23.75 -18.41 78.23
C LYS A 12 23.84 -17.14 77.34
N SER A 13 23.51 -16.00 77.94
CA SER A 13 24.22 -14.70 77.90
C SER A 13 24.22 -13.75 76.68
N ARG A 14 24.10 -12.47 77.07
CA ARG A 14 24.38 -11.17 76.40
C ARG A 14 23.29 -10.64 75.46
N ALA A 15 23.00 -9.34 75.36
CA ALA A 15 22.92 -8.18 76.26
C ALA A 15 22.52 -6.98 75.36
N PHE A 16 21.85 -5.98 75.95
CA PHE A 16 21.63 -4.60 75.47
C PHE A 16 20.53 -4.30 74.42
N SER A 17 19.40 -3.86 74.98
CA SER A 17 18.85 -2.50 74.90
C SER A 17 18.54 -1.88 73.53
N ILE A 18 17.24 -1.79 73.22
CA ILE A 18 16.68 -0.86 72.24
C ILE A 18 15.50 -0.12 72.88
N LYS A 19 15.53 1.22 72.82
CA LYS A 19 14.39 2.13 73.00
C LYS A 19 14.25 3.01 71.74
N PRO A 20 13.07 3.63 71.53
CA PRO A 20 12.41 3.70 70.22
C PRO A 20 12.49 5.08 69.55
N SER A 21 12.20 5.14 68.26
CA SER A 21 11.63 6.35 67.64
C SER A 21 10.91 6.02 66.33
N THR A 22 9.67 6.50 66.22
CA THR A 22 8.80 6.56 65.04
C THR A 22 9.36 7.50 63.96
N PRO A 23 8.94 7.33 62.69
CA PRO A 23 8.67 8.52 61.89
C PRO A 23 7.38 8.48 61.06
N SER A 24 7.00 9.69 60.68
CA SER A 24 5.75 10.18 60.10
C SER A 24 5.54 9.84 58.62
N LEU A 25 4.26 9.82 58.21
CA LEU A 25 3.81 9.86 56.82
C LEU A 25 4.12 11.22 56.17
N ALA A 26 4.85 11.20 55.05
CA ALA A 26 4.80 12.23 54.02
C ALA A 26 4.95 11.54 52.65
N ALA A 27 3.89 11.59 51.85
CA ALA A 27 3.81 11.01 50.51
C ALA A 27 4.70 11.79 49.53
N GLN A 28 5.61 11.09 48.86
CA GLN A 28 6.42 11.63 47.77
C GLN A 28 5.63 11.57 46.46
N CYS A 29 5.30 12.77 45.94
CA CYS A 29 4.95 12.99 44.55
C CYS A 29 6.20 12.70 43.70
N LYS A 30 6.19 11.63 42.92
CA LYS A 30 7.26 11.34 41.95
C LYS A 30 6.99 12.11 40.66
N PHE A 31 7.80 13.13 40.41
CA PHE A 31 7.93 13.77 39.12
C PHE A 31 8.34 12.72 38.07
N SER A 32 7.53 12.61 37.02
CA SER A 32 7.86 11.92 35.78
C SER A 32 9.10 12.57 35.17
N THR A 33 10.18 11.82 35.03
CA THR A 33 11.38 12.29 34.33
C THR A 33 11.07 12.36 32.84
N PHE A 34 10.95 13.58 32.32
CA PHE A 34 11.01 13.90 30.90
C PHE A 34 12.25 13.21 30.29
N ARG A 35 12.03 12.24 29.39
CA ARG A 35 13.08 11.77 28.49
C ARG A 35 13.41 12.89 27.51
N PRO A 36 14.69 13.24 27.29
CA PRO A 36 15.03 14.22 26.26
C PRO A 36 14.64 13.65 24.89
N TYR A 37 13.92 14.44 24.09
CA TYR A 37 13.63 14.16 22.68
C TYR A 37 14.95 13.83 21.97
N ARG A 38 15.08 12.60 21.44
CA ARG A 38 16.19 12.24 20.57
C ARG A 38 15.94 12.87 19.21
N ALA A 39 16.74 13.86 18.81
CA ALA A 39 16.60 14.61 17.55
C ALA A 39 16.73 13.76 16.25
N ASN A 40 16.97 12.45 16.36
CA ASN A 40 17.32 11.52 15.27
C ASN A 40 16.29 10.38 15.09
N MET A 41 14.99 10.64 15.24
CA MET A 41 13.95 9.64 14.94
C MET A 41 12.83 10.29 14.13
N ALA A 42 12.16 9.48 13.31
CA ALA A 42 10.95 9.90 12.61
C ALA A 42 9.84 10.19 13.63
N THR A 43 9.04 11.22 13.37
CA THR A 43 7.90 11.63 14.18
C THR A 43 6.69 11.83 13.26
N PRO A 44 5.48 12.15 13.79
CA PRO A 44 4.34 12.47 12.96
C PRO A 44 4.55 13.69 12.03
N SER A 45 5.55 14.53 12.28
CA SER A 45 5.84 15.75 11.49
C SER A 45 7.26 15.80 10.93
N LYS A 46 8.09 14.79 11.22
CA LYS A 46 9.48 14.71 10.78
C LYS A 46 9.77 13.39 10.11
N ILE A 47 10.21 13.45 8.85
CA ILE A 47 10.70 12.32 8.09
C ILE A 47 12.18 12.09 8.41
N HIS A 48 12.55 10.84 8.65
CA HIS A 48 13.92 10.45 8.94
C HIS A 48 14.17 9.00 8.50
N LEU A 49 14.95 8.85 7.43
CA LEU A 49 15.43 7.57 6.93
C LEU A 49 16.86 7.31 7.40
N THR A 50 17.15 6.05 7.63
CA THR A 50 18.46 5.47 7.93
C THR A 50 18.77 4.37 6.91
N THR A 51 20.03 3.93 6.84
CA THR A 51 20.46 2.85 5.92
C THR A 51 19.74 1.52 6.12
N GLU A 52 19.01 1.35 7.23
CA GLU A 52 18.23 0.15 7.53
C GLU A 52 16.78 0.24 7.04
N ASP A 53 16.29 1.42 6.67
CA ASP A 53 14.91 1.63 6.21
C ASP A 53 14.75 1.25 4.73
N THR A 54 15.09 0.02 4.35
CA THR A 54 15.17 -0.39 2.93
C THR A 54 13.86 -0.92 2.34
N GLY A 55 12.80 -0.97 3.14
CA GLY A 55 11.52 -1.58 2.79
C GLY A 55 11.56 -3.10 2.63
N VAL A 56 10.44 -3.70 2.17
CA VAL A 56 10.27 -5.16 2.04
C VAL A 56 11.01 -5.78 0.86
N PHE A 57 11.36 -4.95 -0.12
CA PHE A 57 12.20 -5.36 -1.23
C PHE A 57 13.36 -4.38 -1.40
N LYS A 58 14.56 -4.94 -1.28
CA LYS A 58 15.85 -4.25 -1.37
C LYS A 58 16.67 -4.90 -2.46
N TYR A 59 17.07 -4.12 -3.46
CA TYR A 59 17.95 -4.60 -4.52
C TYR A 59 19.43 -4.44 -4.17
N LYS A 60 19.85 -3.24 -3.75
CA LYS A 60 21.21 -2.99 -3.22
C LYS A 60 21.18 -2.18 -1.92
N PRO A 61 22.25 -2.23 -1.10
CA PRO A 61 22.37 -1.40 0.10
C PRO A 61 22.23 0.09 -0.17
N GLN A 62 21.82 0.83 0.87
CA GLN A 62 21.80 2.28 0.89
C GLN A 62 22.90 2.84 1.78
N ASP A 63 23.31 4.07 1.48
CA ASP A 63 24.32 4.80 2.22
C ASP A 63 23.72 5.98 3.02
N LYS A 64 24.53 6.53 3.93
CA LYS A 64 24.10 7.61 4.83
C LYS A 64 23.81 8.91 4.09
N GLU A 65 24.51 9.18 3.00
CA GLU A 65 24.34 10.39 2.20
C GLU A 65 22.97 10.37 1.53
N THR A 66 22.65 9.26 0.87
CA THR A 66 21.37 9.05 0.19
C THR A 66 20.21 8.98 1.17
N ALA A 67 20.38 8.37 2.34
CA ALA A 67 19.38 8.38 3.41
C ALA A 67 19.07 9.81 3.90
N ALA A 68 20.12 10.61 4.14
CA ALA A 68 19.97 12.01 4.56
C ALA A 68 19.30 12.86 3.48
N LYS A 69 19.74 12.73 2.22
CA LYS A 69 19.16 13.47 1.09
C LYS A 69 17.70 13.09 0.86
N THR A 70 17.37 11.81 0.90
CA THR A 70 15.98 11.35 0.73
C THR A 70 15.09 11.88 1.87
N SER A 71 15.59 11.88 3.11
CA SER A 71 14.87 12.47 4.26
C SER A 71 14.60 13.96 4.06
N GLU A 72 15.60 14.72 3.61
CA GLU A 72 15.50 16.15 3.32
C GLU A 72 14.43 16.44 2.26
N LEU A 73 14.48 15.73 1.13
CA LEU A 73 13.56 15.95 0.01
C LEU A 73 12.12 15.54 0.34
N LEU A 74 11.95 14.44 1.08
CA LEU A 74 10.64 14.03 1.56
C LEU A 74 10.08 15.02 2.59
N GLN A 75 10.90 15.54 3.50
CA GLN A 75 10.49 16.59 4.43
C GLN A 75 10.10 17.86 3.69
N GLU A 76 10.84 18.23 2.64
CA GLU A 76 10.50 19.37 1.80
C GLU A 76 9.14 19.17 1.11
N ASN A 77 8.88 17.98 0.59
CA ASN A 77 7.57 17.62 0.04
C ASN A 77 6.45 17.75 1.08
N HIS A 78 6.65 17.19 2.27
CA HIS A 78 5.71 17.24 3.40
C HIS A 78 5.31 18.67 3.77
N GLU A 79 6.26 19.60 3.74
CA GLU A 79 6.05 20.99 4.16
C GLU A 79 5.50 21.89 3.04
N LYS A 80 5.95 21.69 1.80
CA LYS A 80 5.70 22.64 0.71
C LYS A 80 4.57 22.23 -0.23
N HIS A 81 4.21 20.96 -0.29
CA HIS A 81 3.32 20.45 -1.33
C HIS A 81 2.03 19.85 -0.77
N HIS A 82 0.96 20.03 -1.52
CA HIS A 82 -0.29 19.32 -1.27
C HIS A 82 -0.15 17.85 -1.66
N VAL A 83 -1.02 16.99 -1.12
CA VAL A 83 -1.11 15.57 -1.52
C VAL A 83 -1.70 15.35 -2.92
N PHE A 84 -2.12 16.43 -3.58
CA PHE A 84 -2.63 16.44 -4.94
C PHE A 84 -1.82 17.44 -5.76
N PHE A 85 -1.51 17.15 -7.02
CA PHE A 85 -0.78 18.07 -7.89
C PHE A 85 -1.68 18.96 -8.75
N ASN A 86 -2.97 18.67 -8.83
CA ASN A 86 -3.93 19.49 -9.57
C ASN A 86 -5.30 19.55 -8.87
N GLN A 87 -6.22 20.36 -9.41
CA GLN A 87 -7.59 20.51 -8.91
C GLN A 87 -8.56 19.41 -9.35
N SER A 88 -8.08 18.45 -10.15
CA SER A 88 -8.83 17.25 -10.53
C SER A 88 -8.60 16.10 -9.53
N GLY A 89 -7.88 16.35 -8.42
CA GLY A 89 -7.60 15.35 -7.39
C GLY A 89 -6.52 14.33 -7.76
N PHE A 90 -5.64 14.64 -8.72
CA PHE A 90 -4.53 13.73 -9.05
C PHE A 90 -3.43 13.82 -8.01
N HIS A 91 -2.91 12.67 -7.60
CA HIS A 91 -2.08 12.50 -6.40
C HIS A 91 -0.64 12.94 -6.59
N ASN A 92 -0.05 13.55 -5.57
CA ASN A 92 1.38 13.78 -5.49
C ASN A 92 2.13 12.46 -5.26
N HIS A 93 2.96 12.05 -6.22
CA HIS A 93 3.69 10.79 -6.19
C HIS A 93 5.11 10.88 -5.63
N ILE A 94 5.58 12.05 -5.18
CA ILE A 94 6.98 12.23 -4.72
C ILE A 94 7.35 11.21 -3.65
N VAL A 95 6.53 11.05 -2.61
CA VAL A 95 6.76 10.05 -1.56
C VAL A 95 6.94 8.65 -2.15
N HIS A 96 6.04 8.26 -3.04
CA HIS A 96 6.05 6.93 -3.64
C HIS A 96 7.29 6.70 -4.51
N HIS A 97 7.67 7.72 -5.29
CA HIS A 97 8.80 7.64 -6.20
C HIS A 97 10.13 7.58 -5.42
N LEU A 98 10.36 8.53 -4.52
CA LEU A 98 11.64 8.63 -3.81
C LEU A 98 11.88 7.42 -2.89
N LEU A 99 10.87 6.94 -2.17
CA LEU A 99 11.03 5.76 -1.31
C LEU A 99 11.25 4.47 -2.11
N THR A 100 10.65 4.35 -3.29
CA THR A 100 10.90 3.21 -4.20
C THR A 100 12.34 3.23 -4.70
N LEU A 101 12.82 4.38 -5.18
CA LEU A 101 14.20 4.57 -5.61
C LEU A 101 15.18 4.28 -4.47
N TYR A 102 14.93 4.85 -3.29
CA TYR A 102 15.70 4.64 -2.07
C TYR A 102 15.78 3.16 -1.69
N GLY A 103 14.64 2.46 -1.60
CA GLY A 103 14.58 1.04 -1.25
C GLY A 103 15.28 0.13 -2.26
N LEU A 104 15.24 0.47 -3.56
CA LEU A 104 16.01 -0.22 -4.60
C LEU A 104 17.50 0.14 -4.58
N GLY A 105 17.86 1.20 -3.88
CA GLY A 105 19.22 1.63 -3.66
C GLY A 105 19.71 2.75 -4.60
N ALA A 106 18.86 3.39 -5.39
CA ALA A 106 19.27 4.46 -6.31
C ALA A 106 20.15 5.52 -5.60
N PRO A 107 21.19 6.05 -6.26
CA PRO A 107 22.07 7.04 -5.64
C PRO A 107 21.37 8.40 -5.46
N ALA A 108 21.87 9.22 -4.52
CA ALA A 108 21.28 10.51 -4.16
C ALA A 108 21.01 11.45 -5.34
N ASN A 109 21.89 11.48 -6.34
CA ASN A 109 21.73 12.32 -7.54
C ASN A 109 20.52 11.91 -8.40
N ILE A 110 20.18 10.62 -8.45
CA ILE A 110 18.98 10.13 -9.15
C ILE A 110 17.72 10.52 -8.38
N ILE A 111 17.73 10.33 -7.05
CA ILE A 111 16.61 10.72 -6.18
C ILE A 111 16.35 12.24 -6.27
N GLU A 112 17.41 13.06 -6.23
CA GLU A 112 17.30 14.51 -6.36
C GLU A 112 16.78 14.94 -7.73
N LYS A 113 17.23 14.29 -8.82
CA LYS A 113 16.72 14.53 -10.18
C LYS A 113 15.21 14.31 -10.23
N HIS A 114 14.74 13.17 -9.72
CA HIS A 114 13.31 12.83 -9.76
C HIS A 114 12.46 13.70 -8.84
N TYR A 115 12.98 14.11 -7.69
CA TYR A 115 12.32 15.13 -6.86
C TYR A 115 12.13 16.43 -7.63
N LYS A 116 13.18 16.97 -8.27
CA LYS A 116 13.09 18.24 -9.02
C LYS A 116 12.04 18.17 -10.14
N ASN A 117 12.04 17.06 -10.89
CA ASN A 117 11.06 16.85 -11.96
C ASN A 117 9.64 16.82 -11.39
N ASN A 118 9.40 16.07 -10.32
CA ASN A 118 8.08 15.88 -9.75
C ASN A 118 7.57 17.11 -8.97
N ALA A 119 8.43 17.81 -8.24
CA ALA A 119 8.10 19.00 -7.46
C ALA A 119 7.65 20.18 -8.34
N SER A 120 8.10 20.22 -9.60
CA SER A 120 7.88 21.35 -10.51
C SER A 120 6.41 21.67 -10.83
N TYR A 121 5.51 20.69 -10.65
CA TYR A 121 4.09 20.81 -11.01
C TYR A 121 3.14 20.55 -9.83
N GLN A 122 3.66 20.36 -8.61
CA GLN A 122 2.83 20.11 -7.43
C GLN A 122 2.05 21.35 -7.00
N ARG A 123 0.85 21.15 -6.44
CA ARG A 123 0.15 22.24 -5.76
C ARG A 123 0.94 22.65 -4.51
N PRO A 124 0.96 23.94 -4.17
CA PRO A 124 1.51 24.38 -2.90
C PRO A 124 0.67 23.86 -1.74
N ALA A 125 1.27 23.76 -0.55
CA ALA A 125 0.54 23.60 0.69
C ALA A 125 -0.49 24.73 0.86
N VAL A 126 -1.64 24.40 1.45
CA VAL A 126 -2.76 25.34 1.69
C VAL A 126 -2.74 25.84 3.12
N GLN A 127 -3.38 27.00 3.36
CA GLN A 127 -3.50 27.56 4.70
C GLN A 127 -4.39 26.68 5.60
N VAL A 128 -4.05 26.68 6.88
CA VAL A 128 -4.73 25.94 7.94
C VAL A 128 -5.73 26.83 8.65
N GLU A 129 -6.86 26.26 9.05
CA GLU A 129 -7.81 26.93 9.92
C GLU A 129 -7.81 26.28 11.31
N ASP A 130 -7.10 26.84 12.30
CA ASP A 130 -7.00 26.28 13.67
C ASP A 130 -8.36 25.90 14.29
N ARG A 131 -9.41 26.68 13.98
CA ARG A 131 -10.78 26.43 14.44
C ARG A 131 -11.35 25.12 13.91
N VAL A 132 -11.00 24.74 12.69
CA VAL A 132 -11.43 23.49 12.05
C VAL A 132 -10.82 22.30 12.77
N ILE A 133 -9.52 22.37 13.11
CA ILE A 133 -8.83 21.29 13.85
C ILE A 133 -9.49 21.07 15.22
N ILE A 134 -9.75 22.15 15.97
CA ILE A 134 -10.43 22.08 17.27
C ILE A 134 -11.82 21.46 17.13
N ASP A 135 -12.56 21.82 16.08
CA ASP A 135 -13.88 21.28 15.81
C ASP A 135 -13.81 19.79 15.43
N MET A 136 -12.83 19.37 14.62
CA MET A 136 -12.60 17.96 14.25
C MET A 136 -12.25 17.08 15.45
N SER A 137 -11.62 17.62 16.49
CA SER A 137 -11.37 16.90 17.74
C SER A 137 -12.65 16.50 18.49
N ASN A 138 -13.80 17.06 18.13
CA ASN A 138 -15.10 16.53 18.55
C ASN A 138 -15.51 15.39 17.60
N PRO A 139 -15.64 14.13 18.08
CA PRO A 139 -16.04 13.00 17.24
C PRO A 139 -17.38 13.19 16.52
N GLU A 140 -18.31 13.96 17.08
CA GLU A 140 -19.61 14.25 16.46
C GLU A 140 -19.49 15.18 15.24
N HIS A 141 -18.42 15.98 15.17
CA HIS A 141 -18.21 16.96 14.11
C HIS A 141 -17.21 16.47 13.05
N PHE A 142 -16.35 15.51 13.38
CA PHE A 142 -15.31 14.97 12.48
C PHE A 142 -15.85 14.61 11.07
N SER A 143 -17.00 13.94 11.00
CA SER A 143 -17.60 13.47 9.75
C SER A 143 -18.04 14.60 8.79
N LYS A 144 -18.29 15.81 9.31
CA LYS A 144 -18.67 17.01 8.54
C LYS A 144 -17.60 17.42 7.53
N TYR A 145 -16.34 17.08 7.80
CA TYR A 145 -15.19 17.51 7.02
C TYR A 145 -14.74 16.49 5.97
N LEU A 146 -15.22 15.24 6.08
CA LEU A 146 -14.81 14.15 5.20
C LEU A 146 -15.22 14.37 3.74
N GLY A 147 -14.36 13.91 2.82
CA GLY A 147 -14.60 13.96 1.37
C GLY A 147 -14.40 15.33 0.74
N ASN A 148 -13.78 16.28 1.45
CA ASN A 148 -13.52 17.62 0.94
C ASN A 148 -12.03 17.96 1.00
N GLU A 149 -11.39 18.00 -0.17
CA GLU A 149 -9.94 18.21 -0.30
C GLU A 149 -9.42 19.50 0.31
N LYS A 150 -10.26 20.53 0.47
CA LYS A 150 -9.83 21.79 1.08
C LYS A 150 -9.35 21.60 2.53
N TYR A 151 -9.83 20.56 3.21
CA TYR A 151 -9.48 20.25 4.60
C TYR A 151 -8.29 19.29 4.73
N TYR A 152 -7.58 18.98 3.64
CA TYR A 152 -6.45 18.04 3.68
C TYR A 152 -5.41 18.44 4.75
N HIS A 153 -4.97 19.70 4.75
CA HIS A 153 -3.93 20.12 5.69
C HIS A 153 -4.43 20.19 7.13
N ASP A 154 -5.71 20.54 7.34
CA ASP A 154 -6.34 20.46 8.67
C ASP A 154 -6.37 19.02 9.19
N PHE A 155 -6.74 18.05 8.34
CA PHE A 155 -6.67 16.62 8.68
C PHE A 155 -5.24 16.15 8.94
N LEU A 156 -4.25 16.63 8.19
CA LEU A 156 -2.85 16.29 8.40
C LEU A 156 -2.42 16.69 9.82
N LEU A 157 -2.64 17.95 10.20
CA LEU A 157 -2.29 18.42 11.54
C LEU A 157 -3.09 17.71 12.64
N PHE A 158 -4.37 17.45 12.40
CA PHE A 158 -5.19 16.65 13.31
C PHE A 158 -4.58 15.27 13.57
N PHE A 159 -4.23 14.52 12.52
CA PHE A 159 -3.63 13.20 12.67
C PHE A 159 -2.23 13.25 13.27
N GLN A 160 -1.46 14.30 13.00
CA GLN A 160 -0.17 14.52 13.67
C GLN A 160 -0.35 14.63 15.19
N GLN A 161 -1.30 15.45 15.65
CA GLN A 161 -1.60 15.65 17.07
C GLN A 161 -2.14 14.36 17.74
N GLU A 162 -3.01 13.63 17.04
CA GLU A 162 -3.51 12.33 17.51
C GLU A 162 -2.36 11.32 17.67
N MET A 163 -1.43 11.27 16.72
CA MET A 163 -0.28 10.37 16.77
C MET A 163 0.76 10.78 17.81
N GLU A 164 0.95 12.08 18.06
CA GLU A 164 1.80 12.56 19.16
C GLU A 164 1.26 12.10 20.52
N THR A 165 -0.06 12.05 20.66
CA THR A 165 -0.72 11.67 21.91
C THR A 165 -0.81 10.16 22.09
N LYS A 166 -1.20 9.43 21.04
CA LYS A 166 -1.61 8.02 21.12
C LYS A 166 -0.60 7.05 20.50
N GLY A 167 0.32 7.52 19.66
CA GLY A 167 1.11 6.69 18.76
C GLY A 167 0.34 6.29 17.50
N TRP A 168 1.03 6.18 16.37
CA TRP A 168 0.40 5.93 15.06
C TRP A 168 -0.31 4.57 15.00
N GLU A 169 0.16 3.57 15.75
CA GLU A 169 -0.45 2.25 15.83
C GLU A 169 -1.86 2.33 16.43
N ASN A 170 -2.05 3.12 17.49
CA ASN A 170 -3.35 3.27 18.13
C ASN A 170 -4.28 4.15 17.31
N VAL A 171 -3.74 5.14 16.59
CA VAL A 171 -4.53 5.93 15.62
C VAL A 171 -5.05 5.03 14.50
N LEU A 172 -4.23 4.14 13.93
CA LEU A 172 -4.72 3.18 12.93
C LEU A 172 -5.77 2.23 13.51
N LYS A 173 -5.57 1.71 14.74
CA LYS A 173 -6.59 0.90 15.40
C LYS A 173 -7.91 1.63 15.53
N GLU A 174 -7.89 2.90 15.93
CA GLU A 174 -9.09 3.69 16.17
C GLU A 174 -9.80 4.07 14.88
N TYR A 175 -9.06 4.60 13.89
CA TYR A 175 -9.66 5.20 12.70
C TYR A 175 -9.80 4.25 11.52
N VAL A 176 -9.10 3.11 11.49
CA VAL A 176 -9.12 2.18 10.34
C VAL A 176 -9.59 0.79 10.73
N PHE A 177 -9.21 0.29 11.91
CA PHE A 177 -9.41 -1.11 12.29
C PHE A 177 -10.39 -1.34 13.45
N ALA A 178 -11.10 -0.31 13.95
CA ALA A 178 -11.99 -0.46 15.11
C ALA A 178 -13.27 -1.26 14.79
N GLY A 179 -13.65 -1.37 13.51
CA GLY A 179 -14.86 -2.06 13.08
C GLY A 179 -16.17 -1.34 13.43
N ASP A 180 -16.10 -0.07 13.82
CA ASP A 180 -17.26 0.82 13.94
C ASP A 180 -17.55 1.54 12.60
N ALA A 181 -18.65 2.27 12.53
CA ALA A 181 -19.07 2.95 11.30
C ALA A 181 -18.03 3.96 10.76
N ARG A 182 -17.25 4.59 11.65
CA ARG A 182 -16.19 5.53 11.26
C ARG A 182 -15.01 4.76 10.68
N ALA A 183 -14.56 3.71 11.37
CA ALA A 183 -13.46 2.86 10.93
C ALA A 183 -13.77 2.17 9.60
N ASP A 184 -14.98 1.67 9.40
CA ASP A 184 -15.41 1.05 8.14
C ASP A 184 -15.43 2.06 6.99
N ASN A 185 -15.86 3.30 7.25
CA ASN A 185 -15.83 4.36 6.24
C ASN A 185 -14.38 4.73 5.86
N PHE A 186 -13.48 4.86 6.83
CA PHE A 186 -12.06 5.13 6.60
C PHE A 186 -11.36 3.97 5.88
N LEU A 187 -11.60 2.73 6.31
CA LEU A 187 -11.08 1.54 5.67
C LEU A 187 -11.49 1.50 4.20
N GLY A 188 -12.72 1.89 3.86
CA GLY A 188 -13.16 1.86 2.47
C GLY A 188 -12.59 3.02 1.66
N ARG A 189 -12.41 4.20 2.27
CA ARG A 189 -11.71 5.33 1.64
C ARG A 189 -10.23 5.02 1.35
N LEU A 190 -9.59 4.07 2.05
CA LEU A 190 -8.24 3.60 1.67
C LEU A 190 -8.19 3.02 0.25
N PHE A 191 -9.31 2.46 -0.21
CA PHE A 191 -9.48 1.85 -1.53
C PHE A 191 -9.99 2.85 -2.59
N ALA A 192 -10.26 4.10 -2.22
CA ALA A 192 -10.67 5.15 -3.15
C ALA A 192 -9.49 5.67 -3.98
N GLY A 193 -9.78 6.52 -4.98
CA GLY A 193 -8.76 7.21 -5.77
C GLY A 193 -7.76 6.26 -6.45
N PHE A 194 -8.17 5.06 -6.87
CA PHE A 194 -7.28 4.01 -7.40
C PHE A 194 -6.19 3.57 -6.41
N LEU A 195 -6.58 3.32 -5.15
CA LEU A 195 -5.73 2.82 -4.05
C LEU A 195 -4.63 3.77 -3.59
N HIS A 196 -4.59 5.04 -4.03
CA HIS A 196 -3.53 5.96 -3.62
C HIS A 196 -3.41 6.13 -2.10
N PRO A 197 -4.51 6.21 -1.31
CA PRO A 197 -4.37 6.29 0.15
C PRO A 197 -3.78 5.02 0.76
N LEU A 198 -4.18 3.84 0.27
CA LEU A 198 -3.56 2.57 0.68
C LEU A 198 -2.08 2.48 0.29
N ILE A 199 -1.71 2.92 -0.92
CA ILE A 199 -0.31 2.94 -1.39
C ILE A 199 0.51 3.89 -0.51
N HIS A 200 -0.02 5.09 -0.24
CA HIS A 200 0.66 6.09 0.59
C HIS A 200 0.83 5.59 2.05
N LEU A 201 -0.22 5.00 2.63
CA LEU A 201 -0.16 4.35 3.94
C LEU A 201 0.86 3.20 3.95
N GLY A 202 0.87 2.40 2.88
CA GLY A 202 1.81 1.30 2.68
C GLY A 202 3.26 1.74 2.75
N PHE A 203 3.62 2.84 2.06
CA PHE A 203 4.94 3.44 2.16
C PHE A 203 5.27 3.92 3.57
N GLY A 204 4.33 4.61 4.24
CA GLY A 204 4.53 5.08 5.61
C GLY A 204 4.80 3.94 6.60
N ILE A 205 4.06 2.84 6.48
CA ILE A 205 4.26 1.62 7.29
C ILE A 205 5.58 0.92 6.93
N GLU A 206 5.82 0.70 5.64
CA GLU A 206 7.00 -0.02 5.15
C GLU A 206 8.32 0.64 5.58
N PHE A 207 8.38 1.96 5.55
CA PHE A 207 9.59 2.73 5.88
C PHE A 207 9.59 3.30 7.30
N ASN A 208 8.62 2.92 8.15
CA ASN A 208 8.47 3.40 9.53
C ASN A 208 8.46 4.94 9.64
N GLN A 209 7.69 5.62 8.79
CA GLN A 209 7.61 7.08 8.73
C GLN A 209 6.22 7.58 9.19
N PRO A 210 6.02 7.93 10.48
CA PRO A 210 4.73 8.37 10.99
C PRO A 210 4.17 9.62 10.29
N ALA A 211 5.04 10.52 9.80
CA ALA A 211 4.60 11.66 9.00
C ALA A 211 3.87 11.26 7.72
N ILE A 212 4.38 10.24 7.01
CA ILE A 212 3.74 9.70 5.81
C ILE A 212 2.46 8.94 6.17
N ILE A 213 2.40 8.30 7.34
CA ILE A 213 1.15 7.68 7.83
C ILE A 213 0.09 8.77 8.10
N ALA A 214 0.48 9.92 8.67
CA ALA A 214 -0.43 11.05 8.87
C ALA A 214 -0.93 11.65 7.54
N GLU A 215 -0.03 11.82 6.56
CA GLU A 215 -0.39 12.19 5.18
C GLU A 215 -1.39 11.21 4.57
N ALA A 216 -1.17 9.90 4.75
CA ALA A 216 -2.06 8.87 4.22
C ALA A 216 -3.47 8.95 4.83
N LEU A 217 -3.58 9.15 6.14
CA LEU A 217 -4.87 9.29 6.82
C LEU A 217 -5.58 10.58 6.45
N ALA A 218 -4.85 11.69 6.28
CA ALA A 218 -5.39 12.94 5.78
C ALA A 218 -5.88 12.81 4.33
N GLN A 219 -5.12 12.13 3.47
CA GLN A 219 -5.53 11.80 2.11
C GLN A 219 -6.78 10.93 2.10
N THR A 220 -6.84 9.92 2.97
CA THR A 220 -8.02 9.05 3.16
C THR A 220 -9.25 9.86 3.56
N ALA A 221 -9.09 10.81 4.48
CA ALA A 221 -10.19 11.64 4.98
C ALA A 221 -10.84 12.49 3.89
N VAL A 222 -10.05 12.97 2.91
CA VAL A 222 -10.54 13.86 1.85
C VAL A 222 -11.00 13.13 0.58
N HIS A 223 -10.72 11.84 0.43
CA HIS A 223 -11.25 11.05 -0.69
C HIS A 223 -12.74 10.79 -0.57
N ASP A 224 -13.44 10.55 -1.68
CA ASP A 224 -14.85 10.14 -1.68
C ASP A 224 -15.06 8.72 -1.13
N ASP A 225 -16.32 8.38 -0.80
CA ASP A 225 -16.67 7.11 -0.15
C ASP A 225 -17.59 6.20 -0.97
N TRP A 226 -17.78 6.47 -2.27
CA TRP A 226 -18.67 5.66 -3.11
C TRP A 226 -18.28 4.17 -3.13
N ILE A 227 -16.98 3.86 -2.96
CA ILE A 227 -16.48 2.48 -2.92
C ILE A 227 -16.81 1.75 -1.61
N VAL A 228 -17.04 2.49 -0.51
CA VAL A 228 -17.33 1.93 0.82
C VAL A 228 -18.55 1.01 0.77
N LYS A 229 -19.62 1.46 0.09
CA LYS A 229 -20.86 0.68 -0.03
C LYS A 229 -20.61 -0.67 -0.71
N TYR A 230 -19.85 -0.69 -1.81
CA TYR A 230 -19.54 -1.92 -2.54
C TYR A 230 -18.77 -2.91 -1.67
N LEU A 231 -17.74 -2.46 -0.96
CA LEU A 231 -16.90 -3.32 -0.14
C LEU A 231 -17.66 -3.91 1.05
N LEU A 232 -18.49 -3.10 1.71
CA LEU A 232 -19.35 -3.55 2.82
C LEU A 232 -20.45 -4.51 2.35
N ASP A 233 -21.08 -4.24 1.21
CA ASP A 233 -22.09 -5.14 0.66
C ASP A 233 -21.47 -6.50 0.29
N ALA A 234 -20.27 -6.50 -0.32
CA ALA A 234 -19.53 -7.71 -0.65
C ALA A 234 -19.09 -8.48 0.60
N GLU A 235 -18.65 -7.80 1.65
CA GLU A 235 -18.36 -8.40 2.96
C GLU A 235 -19.60 -9.06 3.56
N LYS A 236 -20.74 -8.35 3.57
CA LYS A 236 -21.99 -8.85 4.11
C LYS A 236 -22.54 -10.05 3.33
N ALA A 237 -22.33 -10.08 2.01
CA ALA A 237 -22.75 -11.17 1.14
C ALA A 237 -21.79 -12.38 1.18
N ALA A 238 -20.57 -12.19 1.69
CA ALA A 238 -19.53 -13.20 1.66
C ALA A 238 -19.89 -14.44 2.47
N LYS A 239 -19.52 -15.58 1.93
CA LYS A 239 -19.58 -16.89 2.60
C LYS A 239 -18.26 -17.61 2.33
N PRO A 240 -17.79 -18.48 3.23
CA PRO A 240 -16.58 -19.25 3.00
C PRO A 240 -16.59 -19.91 1.62
N SER A 241 -15.52 -19.67 0.87
CA SER A 241 -15.39 -20.05 -0.52
C SER A 241 -13.96 -20.48 -0.81
N ASN A 242 -13.81 -21.55 -1.59
CA ASN A 242 -12.50 -22.05 -2.02
C ASN A 242 -12.10 -21.48 -3.40
N LYS A 243 -12.84 -20.50 -3.92
CA LYS A 243 -12.54 -19.89 -5.21
C LYS A 243 -11.26 -19.07 -5.13
N THR A 244 -10.40 -19.30 -6.11
CA THR A 244 -9.15 -18.57 -6.27
C THR A 244 -9.38 -17.30 -7.10
N LEU A 245 -8.51 -16.30 -6.95
CA LEU A 245 -8.58 -15.07 -7.75
C LEU A 245 -8.51 -15.35 -9.25
N PRO A 246 -7.61 -16.21 -9.78
CA PRO A 246 -7.62 -16.58 -11.19
C PRO A 246 -8.95 -17.18 -11.67
N GLU A 247 -9.56 -18.08 -10.90
CA GLU A 247 -10.88 -18.62 -11.26
C GLU A 247 -11.97 -17.55 -11.28
N LEU A 248 -11.90 -16.57 -10.37
CA LEU A 248 -12.85 -15.45 -10.33
C LEU A 248 -12.63 -14.49 -11.51
N LEU A 249 -11.38 -14.25 -11.91
CA LEU A 249 -11.06 -13.49 -13.12
C LEU A 249 -11.60 -14.18 -14.37
N ASP A 250 -11.42 -15.50 -14.50
CA ASP A 250 -11.95 -16.29 -15.61
C ASP A 250 -13.49 -16.25 -15.64
N ALA A 251 -14.13 -16.35 -14.47
CA ALA A 251 -15.58 -16.29 -14.36
C ALA A 251 -16.15 -14.89 -14.69
N ILE A 252 -15.47 -13.81 -14.28
CA ILE A 252 -15.83 -12.44 -14.63
C ILE A 252 -15.69 -12.20 -16.13
N HIS A 253 -14.62 -12.71 -16.76
CA HIS A 253 -14.44 -12.61 -18.21
C HIS A 253 -15.59 -13.28 -18.98
N ALA A 254 -16.01 -14.47 -18.53
CA ALA A 254 -17.08 -15.23 -19.16
C ALA A 254 -18.50 -14.66 -18.91
N ASP A 255 -18.67 -13.77 -17.93
CA ASP A 255 -19.96 -13.13 -17.63
C ASP A 255 -20.17 -11.91 -18.52
N GLU A 256 -20.82 -12.08 -19.67
CA GLU A 256 -21.02 -11.02 -20.66
C GLU A 256 -21.74 -9.79 -20.09
N LYS A 257 -22.68 -9.97 -19.14
CA LYS A 257 -23.39 -8.85 -18.54
C LYS A 257 -22.44 -7.98 -17.72
N LEU A 258 -21.56 -8.58 -16.93
CA LEU A 258 -20.57 -7.84 -16.14
C LEU A 258 -19.42 -7.31 -16.99
N SER A 259 -18.83 -8.15 -17.86
CA SER A 259 -17.65 -7.80 -18.65
C SER A 259 -17.95 -6.70 -19.68
N THR A 260 -19.19 -6.54 -20.12
CA THR A 260 -19.57 -5.45 -21.05
C THR A 260 -20.23 -4.26 -20.36
N ALA A 261 -20.45 -4.31 -19.04
CA ALA A 261 -21.16 -3.26 -18.32
C ALA A 261 -20.44 -1.90 -18.35
N ALA A 262 -19.10 -1.87 -18.36
CA ALA A 262 -18.37 -0.60 -18.49
C ALA A 262 -18.36 -0.10 -19.94
N HIS A 263 -18.61 1.20 -20.11
CA HIS A 263 -18.56 1.89 -21.39
C HIS A 263 -17.33 2.80 -21.49
N TRP A 264 -16.92 3.13 -22.71
CA TRP A 264 -15.73 3.94 -22.96
C TRP A 264 -15.85 5.32 -22.33
N ASP A 265 -17.01 5.97 -22.50
CA ASP A 265 -17.27 7.34 -22.04
C ASP A 265 -17.60 7.46 -20.54
N ASP A 266 -17.63 6.34 -19.79
CA ASP A 266 -17.78 6.41 -18.33
C ASP A 266 -16.56 7.11 -17.71
N GLY A 267 -16.83 8.14 -16.88
CA GLY A 267 -15.79 8.86 -16.15
C GLY A 267 -15.02 7.93 -15.21
N ASN A 268 -15.72 7.27 -14.29
CA ASN A 268 -15.17 6.17 -13.49
C ASN A 268 -15.85 4.86 -13.87
N LYS A 269 -15.13 3.98 -14.58
CA LYS A 269 -15.66 2.70 -15.09
C LYS A 269 -16.08 1.70 -14.00
N ILE A 270 -15.65 1.89 -12.74
CA ILE A 270 -16.20 1.11 -11.61
C ILE A 270 -17.55 1.69 -11.20
N ARG A 271 -17.56 2.94 -10.74
CA ARG A 271 -18.73 3.62 -10.16
C ARG A 271 -19.84 3.83 -11.19
N ASP A 272 -19.50 4.48 -12.31
CA ASP A 272 -20.42 4.87 -13.37
C ASP A 272 -20.67 3.73 -14.36
N GLY A 273 -19.81 2.70 -14.33
CA GLY A 273 -19.87 1.53 -15.18
C GLY A 273 -20.47 0.31 -14.48
N ILE A 274 -19.61 -0.60 -14.02
CA ILE A 274 -20.05 -1.92 -13.54
C ILE A 274 -21.00 -1.84 -12.33
N LEU A 275 -20.79 -0.89 -11.41
CA LEU A 275 -21.67 -0.75 -10.24
C LEU A 275 -23.00 -0.07 -10.59
N ALA A 276 -23.07 0.66 -11.70
CA ALA A 276 -24.32 1.25 -12.17
C ALA A 276 -25.17 0.24 -12.97
N ARG A 277 -24.53 -0.69 -13.69
CA ARG A 277 -25.22 -1.54 -14.69
C ARG A 277 -25.20 -3.04 -14.40
N ALA A 278 -24.24 -3.53 -13.63
CA ALA A 278 -24.14 -4.92 -13.22
C ALA A 278 -23.71 -5.07 -11.73
N PRO A 279 -24.34 -4.33 -10.78
CA PRO A 279 -23.93 -4.39 -9.37
C PRO A 279 -24.15 -5.77 -8.76
N GLU A 280 -25.20 -6.48 -9.15
CA GLU A 280 -25.52 -7.82 -8.63
C GLU A 280 -24.50 -8.87 -9.11
N GLU A 281 -24.09 -8.82 -10.38
CA GLU A 281 -23.05 -9.69 -10.93
C GLU A 281 -21.69 -9.40 -10.29
N MET A 282 -21.34 -8.11 -10.14
CA MET A 282 -20.09 -7.76 -9.47
C MET A 282 -20.09 -8.25 -8.02
N LEU A 283 -21.20 -8.05 -7.29
CA LEU A 283 -21.34 -8.51 -5.91
C LEU A 283 -21.20 -10.03 -5.81
N LYS A 284 -21.84 -10.78 -6.73
CA LYS A 284 -21.76 -12.26 -6.80
C LYS A 284 -20.32 -12.76 -6.86
N TYR A 285 -19.44 -12.15 -7.66
CA TYR A 285 -18.05 -12.60 -7.76
C TYR A 285 -17.19 -12.08 -6.60
N ALA A 286 -17.38 -10.82 -6.20
CA ALA A 286 -16.63 -10.21 -5.11
C ALA A 286 -16.83 -10.96 -3.78
N SER A 287 -18.06 -11.39 -3.49
CA SER A 287 -18.38 -12.09 -2.24
C SER A 287 -17.80 -13.51 -2.15
N GLN A 288 -17.25 -14.04 -3.25
CA GLN A 288 -16.61 -15.37 -3.28
C GLN A 288 -15.11 -15.32 -2.97
N TRP A 289 -14.50 -14.13 -2.92
CA TRP A 289 -13.15 -13.96 -2.41
C TRP A 289 -13.18 -13.83 -0.88
N THR A 290 -12.68 -14.87 -0.21
CA THR A 290 -12.56 -14.96 1.25
C THR A 290 -11.15 -15.35 1.65
N VAL A 291 -10.69 -14.86 2.80
CA VAL A 291 -9.35 -15.13 3.34
C VAL A 291 -9.47 -15.78 4.72
N PRO A 292 -9.32 -17.11 4.82
CA PRO A 292 -9.19 -17.78 6.11
C PRO A 292 -7.95 -17.26 6.87
N GLU A 293 -8.07 -17.05 8.18
CA GLU A 293 -7.01 -16.46 9.01
C GLU A 293 -5.73 -17.31 9.02
N ASP A 294 -5.87 -18.63 8.90
CA ASP A 294 -4.78 -19.62 8.84
C ASP A 294 -4.14 -19.76 7.46
N GLU A 295 -4.75 -19.18 6.41
CA GLU A 295 -4.25 -19.15 5.04
C GLU A 295 -3.72 -17.77 4.61
N LEU A 296 -3.60 -16.82 5.56
CA LEU A 296 -3.30 -15.41 5.27
C LEU A 296 -2.05 -15.22 4.37
N GLU A 297 -0.99 -16.00 4.61
CA GLU A 297 0.23 -15.93 3.80
C GLU A 297 -0.01 -16.38 2.36
N ALA A 298 -0.58 -17.58 2.17
CA ALA A 298 -0.91 -18.12 0.85
C ALA A 298 -1.84 -17.19 0.08
N LYS A 299 -2.88 -16.67 0.73
CA LYS A 299 -3.83 -15.71 0.13
C LYS A 299 -3.19 -14.37 -0.22
N THR A 300 -2.17 -13.92 0.54
CA THR A 300 -1.42 -12.69 0.23
C THR A 300 -0.59 -12.88 -1.04
N VAL A 301 0.06 -14.04 -1.18
CA VAL A 301 0.83 -14.39 -2.37
C VAL A 301 -0.10 -14.61 -3.57
N GLU A 302 -1.25 -15.25 -3.38
CA GLU A 302 -2.29 -15.42 -4.41
C GLU A 302 -2.78 -14.07 -4.94
N MET A 303 -3.10 -13.12 -4.06
CA MET A 303 -3.48 -11.75 -4.46
C MET A 303 -2.37 -11.03 -5.23
N THR A 304 -1.13 -11.17 -4.77
CA THR A 304 0.03 -10.58 -5.45
C THR A 304 0.23 -11.17 -6.84
N ASN A 305 0.20 -12.50 -6.96
CA ASN A 305 0.35 -13.20 -8.24
C ASN A 305 -0.78 -12.88 -9.20
N ALA A 306 -2.03 -12.87 -8.73
CA ALA A 306 -3.20 -12.53 -9.55
C ALA A 306 -3.13 -11.07 -10.05
N ALA A 307 -2.72 -10.12 -9.20
CA ALA A 307 -2.52 -8.73 -9.61
C ALA A 307 -1.50 -8.60 -10.74
N ILE A 308 -0.37 -9.31 -10.64
CA ILE A 308 0.64 -9.34 -11.72
C ILE A 308 0.07 -10.03 -12.96
N TYR A 309 -0.63 -11.15 -12.79
CA TYR A 309 -1.19 -11.95 -13.87
C TYR A 309 -2.13 -11.11 -14.77
N PHE A 310 -3.18 -10.50 -14.21
CA PHE A 310 -4.10 -9.72 -15.03
C PHE A 310 -3.48 -8.43 -15.57
N THR A 311 -2.47 -7.88 -14.90
CA THR A 311 -1.77 -6.66 -15.34
C THR A 311 -0.84 -6.92 -16.51
N ALA A 312 -0.04 -7.99 -16.45
CA ALA A 312 0.92 -8.34 -17.48
C ALA A 312 0.28 -9.00 -18.69
N CYS A 313 -0.75 -9.84 -18.48
CA CYS A 313 -1.36 -10.64 -19.55
C CYS A 313 -2.48 -9.92 -20.31
N ALA A 314 -2.95 -8.75 -19.86
CA ALA A 314 -3.96 -7.95 -20.56
C ALA A 314 -3.36 -7.16 -21.75
N GLN A 315 -2.72 -7.89 -22.66
CA GLN A 315 -2.11 -7.36 -23.87
C GLN A 315 -3.07 -7.44 -25.07
N ASN A 316 -2.84 -6.65 -26.12
CA ASN A 316 -3.63 -6.68 -27.35
C ASN A 316 -2.75 -6.86 -28.60
N PRO A 317 -2.26 -8.08 -28.88
CA PRO A 317 -1.48 -8.34 -30.09
C PRO A 317 -2.25 -7.96 -31.37
N PRO A 318 -1.60 -7.39 -32.39
CA PRO A 318 -0.15 -7.22 -32.52
C PRO A 318 0.35 -5.86 -32.00
N LYS A 319 -0.36 -5.15 -31.11
CA LYS A 319 0.06 -3.82 -30.64
C LYS A 319 1.37 -3.83 -29.86
N GLN A 320 1.99 -2.66 -29.70
CA GLN A 320 3.07 -2.45 -28.73
C GLN A 320 2.70 -3.04 -27.36
N VAL A 321 3.69 -3.54 -26.63
CA VAL A 321 3.48 -3.98 -25.24
C VAL A 321 3.18 -2.74 -24.40
N LYS A 322 2.01 -2.71 -23.77
CA LYS A 322 1.60 -1.62 -22.89
C LYS A 322 0.88 -2.19 -21.66
N PHE A 323 1.11 -1.54 -20.53
CA PHE A 323 0.44 -1.86 -19.28
C PHE A 323 -0.75 -0.91 -19.05
N ASP A 324 -1.83 -1.45 -18.50
CA ASP A 324 -2.98 -0.65 -18.13
C ASP A 324 -2.67 0.21 -16.89
N PHE A 325 -2.89 1.51 -17.03
CA PHE A 325 -2.66 2.49 -15.97
C PHE A 325 -3.44 2.16 -14.69
N TYR A 326 -4.64 1.59 -14.77
CA TYR A 326 -5.45 1.29 -13.58
C TYR A 326 -5.03 -0.05 -12.95
N PHE A 327 -4.73 -1.07 -13.76
CA PHE A 327 -4.27 -2.36 -13.25
C PHE A 327 -2.95 -2.29 -12.51
N MET A 328 -2.01 -1.46 -12.98
CA MET A 328 -0.72 -1.34 -12.31
C MET A 328 -0.82 -0.76 -10.88
N HIS A 329 -1.92 -0.06 -10.52
CA HIS A 329 -2.16 0.35 -9.14
C HIS A 329 -2.49 -0.84 -8.22
N CYS A 330 -3.17 -1.87 -8.74
CA CYS A 330 -3.41 -3.11 -8.01
C CYS A 330 -2.10 -3.86 -7.72
N VAL A 331 -1.12 -3.78 -8.63
CA VAL A 331 0.23 -4.33 -8.44
C VAL A 331 1.04 -3.47 -7.47
N ASN A 332 1.08 -2.15 -7.66
CA ASN A 332 1.86 -1.26 -6.81
C ASN A 332 1.41 -1.27 -5.35
N SER A 333 0.15 -1.60 -5.09
CA SER A 333 -0.38 -1.73 -3.72
C SER A 333 -0.18 -3.11 -3.11
N SER A 334 0.05 -4.17 -3.89
CA SER A 334 0.13 -5.54 -3.37
C SER A 334 1.35 -5.76 -2.47
N ILE A 335 2.48 -5.12 -2.80
CA ILE A 335 3.75 -5.21 -2.07
C ILE A 335 3.61 -4.88 -0.56
N PHE A 336 2.76 -3.92 -0.21
CA PHE A 336 2.64 -3.44 1.17
C PHE A 336 1.96 -4.41 2.13
N PHE A 337 1.25 -5.42 1.60
CA PHE A 337 0.60 -6.42 2.44
C PHE A 337 1.63 -7.23 3.25
N ARG A 338 2.88 -7.35 2.78
CA ARG A 338 3.95 -7.96 3.58
C ARG A 338 4.24 -7.16 4.85
N SER A 339 4.38 -5.84 4.75
CA SER A 339 4.61 -4.96 5.91
C SER A 339 3.41 -4.92 6.84
N ILE A 340 2.20 -4.81 6.29
CA ILE A 340 0.97 -4.78 7.09
C ILE A 340 0.77 -6.09 7.85
N ASN A 341 1.02 -7.23 7.20
CA ASN A 341 0.93 -8.54 7.84
C ASN A 341 1.98 -8.72 8.95
N ALA A 342 3.11 -8.01 8.89
CA ALA A 342 4.13 -8.03 9.94
C ALA A 342 3.78 -7.16 11.17
N LEU A 343 2.74 -6.31 11.09
CA LEU A 343 2.35 -5.46 12.22
C LEU A 343 1.83 -6.31 13.39
N PRO A 344 2.45 -6.22 14.59
CA PRO A 344 2.11 -7.09 15.71
C PRO A 344 0.81 -6.68 16.42
N PHE A 345 0.38 -5.43 16.24
CA PHE A 345 -0.82 -4.90 16.89
C PHE A 345 -2.12 -5.20 16.14
N LEU A 346 -2.03 -5.73 14.91
CA LEU A 346 -3.16 -6.17 14.10
C LEU A 346 -3.40 -7.67 14.29
N THR A 347 -4.64 -8.05 14.55
CA THR A 347 -5.07 -9.44 14.62
C THR A 347 -5.07 -10.08 13.23
N PRO A 348 -5.03 -11.43 13.12
CA PRO A 348 -5.24 -12.11 11.84
C PRO A 348 -6.54 -11.70 11.15
N ALA A 349 -7.64 -11.55 11.91
CA ALA A 349 -8.92 -11.04 11.39
C ALA A 349 -8.81 -9.66 10.71
N HIS A 350 -8.07 -8.71 11.30
CA HIS A 350 -7.87 -7.39 10.67
C HIS A 350 -7.12 -7.51 9.34
N LYS A 351 -6.09 -8.35 9.30
CA LYS A 351 -5.25 -8.57 8.12
C LYS A 351 -6.03 -9.28 7.01
N ALA A 352 -6.79 -10.31 7.37
CA ALA A 352 -7.67 -11.04 6.46
C ALA A 352 -8.71 -10.11 5.84
N ARG A 353 -9.41 -9.31 6.65
CA ARG A 353 -10.42 -8.35 6.17
C ARG A 353 -9.85 -7.35 5.17
N LEU A 354 -8.68 -6.76 5.46
CA LEU A 354 -8.02 -5.84 4.55
C LEU A 354 -7.65 -6.52 3.22
N LEU A 355 -7.15 -7.76 3.27
CA LEU A 355 -6.78 -8.54 2.09
C LEU A 355 -8.02 -8.96 1.26
N GLU A 356 -9.14 -9.25 1.92
CA GLU A 356 -10.42 -9.47 1.24
C GLU A 356 -10.87 -8.23 0.48
N TRP A 357 -10.81 -7.05 1.09
CA TRP A 357 -11.21 -5.81 0.44
C TRP A 357 -10.30 -5.46 -0.74
N LYS A 358 -8.99 -5.75 -0.61
CA LYS A 358 -8.04 -5.64 -1.72
C LYS A 358 -8.41 -6.55 -2.90
N GLY A 359 -8.62 -7.85 -2.66
CA GLY A 359 -8.99 -8.77 -3.74
C GLY A 359 -10.33 -8.42 -4.38
N ARG A 360 -11.32 -7.99 -3.58
CA ARG A 360 -12.62 -7.51 -4.07
C ARG A 360 -12.49 -6.28 -4.97
N LEU A 361 -11.62 -5.34 -4.61
CA LEU A 361 -11.33 -4.20 -5.47
C LEU A 361 -10.59 -4.62 -6.74
N ASP A 362 -9.62 -5.54 -6.67
CA ASP A 362 -8.90 -6.03 -7.85
C ASP A 362 -9.84 -6.68 -8.86
N LEU A 363 -10.80 -7.49 -8.39
CA LEU A 363 -11.85 -8.08 -9.23
C LEU A 363 -12.73 -7.01 -9.89
N ALA A 364 -13.15 -5.98 -9.14
CA ALA A 364 -13.88 -4.85 -9.68
C ALA A 364 -13.03 -4.04 -10.68
N MET A 365 -11.73 -3.91 -10.42
CA MET A 365 -10.80 -3.23 -11.30
C MET A 365 -10.72 -3.96 -12.64
N TYR A 366 -10.54 -5.27 -12.61
CA TYR A 366 -10.52 -6.13 -13.80
C TYR A 366 -11.83 -6.06 -14.59
N ALA A 367 -12.98 -6.25 -13.93
CA ALA A 367 -14.30 -6.23 -14.54
C ALA A 367 -14.57 -4.91 -15.30
N SER A 368 -14.28 -3.78 -14.66
CA SER A 368 -14.54 -2.46 -15.24
C SER A 368 -13.56 -2.04 -16.34
N ARG A 369 -12.59 -2.89 -16.66
CA ARG A 369 -11.71 -2.77 -17.83
C ARG A 369 -12.17 -3.64 -18.99
N ARG A 370 -13.42 -4.10 -18.95
CA ARG A 370 -14.02 -5.12 -19.83
C ARG A 370 -13.44 -6.52 -19.69
N ALA A 371 -12.83 -6.81 -18.53
CA ALA A 371 -12.29 -8.13 -18.20
C ALA A 371 -11.51 -8.74 -19.40
N PRO A 372 -10.46 -8.06 -19.89
CA PRO A 372 -9.78 -8.47 -21.12
C PRO A 372 -9.28 -9.92 -21.02
N LYS A 373 -9.26 -10.64 -22.14
CA LYS A 373 -8.65 -11.97 -22.19
C LYS A 373 -7.19 -11.88 -21.74
N LEU A 374 -6.81 -12.73 -20.79
CA LEU A 374 -5.46 -12.75 -20.22
C LEU A 374 -4.54 -13.69 -21.02
N LEU A 375 -3.65 -13.10 -21.81
CA LEU A 375 -2.76 -13.80 -22.74
C LEU A 375 -1.42 -14.15 -22.08
N LEU A 376 -1.39 -15.27 -21.36
CA LEU A 376 -0.16 -15.74 -20.70
C LEU A 376 0.98 -16.02 -21.70
N GLU A 377 0.63 -16.45 -22.91
CA GLU A 377 1.57 -16.67 -24.01
C GLU A 377 2.39 -15.43 -24.35
N GLU A 378 1.81 -14.24 -24.30
CA GLU A 378 2.51 -12.98 -24.58
C GLU A 378 3.61 -12.68 -23.57
N VAL A 379 3.47 -13.15 -22.33
CA VAL A 379 4.54 -13.11 -21.33
C VAL A 379 5.53 -14.24 -21.58
N ALA A 380 5.04 -15.47 -21.76
CA ALA A 380 5.88 -16.66 -21.86
C ALA A 380 6.81 -16.62 -23.07
N THR A 381 6.41 -16.00 -24.18
CA THR A 381 7.22 -15.87 -25.40
C THR A 381 7.86 -14.50 -25.57
N TYR A 382 7.71 -13.59 -24.59
CA TYR A 382 8.33 -12.26 -24.68
C TYR A 382 9.84 -12.35 -24.83
N VAL A 383 10.38 -11.51 -25.70
CA VAL A 383 11.82 -11.34 -25.94
C VAL A 383 12.17 -9.89 -25.61
N PRO A 384 13.00 -9.65 -24.58
CA PRO A 384 13.42 -8.30 -24.21
C PRO A 384 14.08 -7.55 -25.36
N LYS A 385 13.90 -6.23 -25.40
CA LYS A 385 14.55 -5.35 -26.39
C LYS A 385 16.07 -5.40 -26.29
N TYR A 386 16.59 -5.47 -25.06
CA TYR A 386 18.01 -5.61 -24.75
C TYR A 386 18.29 -7.04 -24.29
N LEU A 387 19.17 -7.75 -24.99
CA LEU A 387 19.48 -9.17 -24.75
C LEU A 387 20.87 -9.38 -24.14
N GLU A 388 21.64 -8.31 -23.95
CA GLU A 388 22.97 -8.40 -23.35
C GLU A 388 22.87 -8.82 -21.88
N ALA A 389 23.79 -9.70 -21.46
CA ALA A 389 23.83 -10.18 -20.08
C ALA A 389 24.03 -8.99 -19.12
N GLY A 390 23.17 -8.90 -18.10
CA GLY A 390 23.12 -7.77 -17.17
C GLY A 390 22.01 -6.76 -17.50
N ASP A 391 21.71 -6.50 -18.78
CA ASP A 391 20.66 -5.55 -19.19
C ASP A 391 19.26 -6.14 -19.04
N ALA A 392 19.12 -7.43 -19.38
CA ALA A 392 17.86 -8.17 -19.26
C ALA A 392 17.63 -8.74 -17.85
N GLU A 393 18.58 -8.56 -16.92
CA GLU A 393 18.49 -9.00 -15.53
C GLU A 393 17.93 -7.88 -14.64
N TRP A 394 17.51 -8.20 -13.41
CA TRP A 394 17.00 -7.20 -12.47
C TRP A 394 17.91 -5.99 -12.28
N LYS A 395 19.24 -6.19 -12.38
CA LYS A 395 20.21 -5.10 -12.36
C LYS A 395 19.92 -4.06 -13.44
N GLY A 396 19.97 -4.49 -14.71
CA GLY A 396 19.76 -3.61 -15.86
C GLY A 396 18.36 -3.04 -15.91
N ILE A 397 17.34 -3.85 -15.54
CA ILE A 397 15.96 -3.38 -15.43
C ILE A 397 15.86 -2.22 -14.44
N PHE A 398 16.42 -2.35 -13.22
CA PHE A 398 16.39 -1.26 -12.24
C PHE A 398 17.23 -0.07 -12.65
N GLU A 399 18.41 -0.26 -13.23
CA GLU A 399 19.24 0.85 -13.72
C GLU A 399 18.51 1.66 -14.81
N ARG A 400 17.78 1.00 -15.71
CA ARG A 400 16.94 1.66 -16.71
C ARG A 400 15.74 2.37 -16.07
N LEU A 401 15.01 1.69 -15.18
CA LEU A 401 13.88 2.29 -14.47
C LEU A 401 14.27 3.49 -13.58
N TRP A 402 15.47 3.49 -13.00
CA TRP A 402 16.00 4.64 -12.26
C TRP A 402 16.24 5.86 -13.14
N ASN A 403 16.62 5.65 -14.40
CA ASN A 403 16.95 6.73 -15.33
C ASN A 403 15.74 7.17 -16.16
N PHE A 404 14.68 6.35 -16.23
CA PHE A 404 13.43 6.69 -16.90
C PHE A 404 12.71 7.83 -16.19
N GLU A 405 12.34 8.88 -16.94
CA GLU A 405 11.71 10.08 -16.39
C GLU A 405 10.19 9.95 -16.38
N ASP A 406 9.63 9.64 -15.21
CA ASP A 406 8.19 9.68 -14.94
C ASP A 406 7.88 10.21 -13.52
N ASP A 407 6.62 10.06 -13.11
CA ASP A 407 6.12 10.34 -11.77
C ASP A 407 6.31 9.15 -10.79
N GLY A 408 7.11 8.15 -11.17
CA GLY A 408 7.49 7.00 -10.36
C GLY A 408 6.63 5.75 -10.55
N HIS A 409 5.65 5.76 -11.45
CA HIS A 409 4.82 4.58 -11.72
C HIS A 409 5.64 3.39 -12.23
N ALA A 410 6.57 3.62 -13.15
CA ALA A 410 7.34 2.54 -13.78
C ALA A 410 8.24 1.81 -12.77
N VAL A 411 8.99 2.56 -11.97
CA VAL A 411 9.90 1.97 -10.96
C VAL A 411 9.14 1.27 -9.84
N LYS A 412 7.96 1.78 -9.44
CA LYS A 412 7.06 1.09 -8.48
C LYS A 412 6.61 -0.26 -9.04
N LEU A 413 6.21 -0.29 -10.31
CA LEU A 413 5.77 -1.51 -10.98
C LEU A 413 6.89 -2.54 -11.03
N GLY A 414 8.09 -2.14 -11.49
CA GLY A 414 9.26 -3.02 -11.51
C GLY A 414 9.62 -3.57 -10.13
N ARG A 415 9.62 -2.72 -9.09
CA ARG A 415 9.86 -3.13 -7.70
C ARG A 415 8.84 -4.16 -7.22
N ALA A 416 7.56 -3.94 -7.51
CA ALA A 416 6.48 -4.84 -7.11
C ALA A 416 6.56 -6.20 -7.83
N VAL A 417 6.95 -6.24 -9.12
CA VAL A 417 7.18 -7.50 -9.85
C VAL A 417 8.35 -8.29 -9.24
N ALA A 418 9.47 -7.63 -8.95
CA ALA A 418 10.63 -8.30 -8.35
C ALA A 418 10.35 -8.80 -6.92
N HIS A 419 9.59 -8.04 -6.13
CA HIS A 419 9.09 -8.52 -4.85
C HIS A 419 8.17 -9.73 -5.00
N ALA A 420 7.26 -9.70 -5.99
CA ALA A 420 6.32 -10.78 -6.26
C ALA A 420 7.03 -12.10 -6.61
N GLU A 421 8.14 -12.05 -7.34
CA GLU A 421 9.01 -13.21 -7.60
C GLU A 421 9.49 -13.85 -6.29
N VAL A 422 10.07 -13.05 -5.39
CA VAL A 422 10.62 -13.53 -4.12
C VAL A 422 9.54 -14.17 -3.25
N VAL A 423 8.38 -13.53 -3.09
CA VAL A 423 7.32 -14.06 -2.21
C VAL A 423 6.56 -15.24 -2.84
N SER A 424 6.67 -15.44 -4.16
CA SER A 424 6.00 -16.55 -4.85
C SER A 424 6.83 -17.84 -4.92
N GLU A 425 8.12 -17.83 -4.58
CA GLU A 425 9.04 -18.97 -4.71
C GLU A 425 8.49 -20.25 -4.05
N GLY A 426 7.88 -20.13 -2.86
CA GLY A 426 7.30 -21.25 -2.12
C GLY A 426 5.98 -21.79 -2.70
N PHE A 427 5.36 -21.09 -3.64
CA PHE A 427 4.00 -21.33 -4.12
C PHE A 427 3.91 -21.64 -5.62
N GLU A 428 5.03 -21.78 -6.34
CA GLU A 428 5.02 -21.98 -7.80
C GLU A 428 4.30 -23.25 -8.29
N LYS A 429 4.10 -24.22 -7.37
CA LYS A 429 3.38 -25.47 -7.64
C LYS A 429 1.87 -25.35 -7.47
N GLU A 430 1.39 -24.25 -6.90
CA GLU A 430 -0.03 -24.01 -6.71
C GLU A 430 -0.70 -23.71 -8.06
N GLU A 431 -1.88 -24.27 -8.28
CA GLU A 431 -2.62 -24.10 -9.55
C GLU A 431 -3.03 -22.63 -9.81
N TRP A 432 -3.21 -21.86 -8.73
CA TRP A 432 -3.51 -20.42 -8.79
C TRP A 432 -2.28 -19.57 -9.14
N ALA A 433 -1.06 -20.10 -9.01
CA ALA A 433 0.17 -19.36 -9.35
C ALA A 433 0.36 -19.36 -10.88
N ARG A 434 -0.30 -18.40 -11.55
CA ARG A 434 -0.26 -18.25 -13.01
C ARG A 434 1.08 -17.70 -13.51
N ILE A 435 1.70 -16.80 -12.75
CA ILE A 435 3.05 -16.28 -13.03
C ILE A 435 4.07 -17.04 -12.17
N LYS A 436 5.13 -17.55 -12.80
CA LYS A 436 6.16 -18.40 -12.16
C LYS A 436 7.46 -18.47 -12.97
N GLY A 437 8.55 -18.84 -12.30
CA GLY A 437 9.86 -19.06 -12.90
C GLY A 437 10.32 -17.90 -13.77
N PHE A 438 10.78 -18.19 -14.98
CA PHE A 438 11.33 -17.18 -15.90
C PHE A 438 10.35 -16.06 -16.30
N MET A 439 9.04 -16.23 -16.06
CA MET A 439 8.05 -15.19 -16.39
C MET A 439 8.27 -13.90 -15.61
N TRP A 440 8.77 -13.96 -14.37
CA TRP A 440 9.02 -12.77 -13.55
C TRP A 440 9.99 -11.79 -14.23
N LEU A 441 11.12 -12.31 -14.70
CA LEU A 441 12.12 -11.50 -15.39
C LEU A 441 11.60 -10.99 -16.74
N LYS A 442 10.80 -11.79 -17.46
CA LYS A 442 10.15 -11.34 -18.69
C LYS A 442 9.20 -10.18 -18.44
N ILE A 443 8.37 -10.24 -17.39
CA ILE A 443 7.48 -9.14 -17.00
C ILE A 443 8.30 -7.91 -16.60
N GLY A 444 9.38 -8.07 -15.84
CA GLY A 444 10.29 -6.96 -15.52
C GLY A 444 10.83 -6.25 -16.78
N ASN A 445 11.25 -7.03 -17.79
CA ASN A 445 11.65 -6.50 -19.09
C ASN A 445 10.50 -5.85 -19.85
N MET A 446 9.31 -6.47 -19.88
CA MET A 446 8.12 -5.88 -20.49
C MET A 446 7.80 -4.50 -19.89
N VAL A 447 7.91 -4.35 -18.57
CA VAL A 447 7.64 -3.07 -17.88
C VAL A 447 8.57 -1.97 -18.37
N VAL A 448 9.88 -2.22 -18.35
CA VAL A 448 10.85 -1.20 -18.75
C VAL A 448 10.83 -0.95 -20.26
N ASP A 449 10.67 -1.98 -21.08
CA ASP A 449 10.56 -1.85 -22.53
C ASP A 449 9.28 -1.09 -22.92
N SER A 450 8.15 -1.32 -22.24
CA SER A 450 6.86 -0.65 -22.50
C SER A 450 6.94 0.86 -22.29
N VAL A 451 7.63 1.30 -21.24
CA VAL A 451 7.72 2.73 -20.90
C VAL A 451 8.79 3.46 -21.71
N GLU A 452 9.83 2.75 -22.16
CA GLU A 452 10.84 3.29 -23.09
C GLU A 452 10.42 3.23 -24.57
N ASP A 453 9.31 2.54 -24.88
CA ASP A 453 8.74 2.50 -26.22
C ASP A 453 8.14 3.86 -26.62
N THR A 454 7.81 4.03 -27.88
CA THR A 454 7.22 5.26 -28.40
C THR A 454 5.78 5.45 -27.91
N GLY A 455 5.30 6.69 -28.03
CA GLY A 455 3.95 7.09 -27.65
C GLY A 455 3.76 7.18 -26.13
N ASP A 456 2.52 6.97 -25.68
CA ASP A 456 2.19 7.08 -24.26
C ASP A 456 2.73 5.88 -23.46
N ASN A 457 3.25 6.15 -22.26
CA ASN A 457 3.83 5.13 -21.38
C ASN A 457 2.80 4.07 -20.91
N TRP A 458 1.52 4.46 -20.79
CA TRP A 458 0.46 3.63 -20.23
C TRP A 458 -0.77 3.59 -21.13
N ALA A 459 -1.26 2.39 -21.42
CA ALA A 459 -2.59 2.22 -21.98
C ALA A 459 -3.64 2.50 -20.89
N ARG A 460 -4.84 2.94 -21.27
CA ARG A 460 -5.90 3.28 -20.33
C ARG A 460 -7.18 2.56 -20.73
N SER A 461 -7.58 1.59 -19.91
CA SER A 461 -8.75 0.72 -20.12
C SER A 461 -8.53 -0.35 -21.20
N VAL A 462 -7.52 -1.20 -21.03
CA VAL A 462 -7.02 -2.12 -22.08
C VAL A 462 -8.00 -3.17 -22.64
N GLY A 463 -9.15 -3.46 -22.01
CA GLY A 463 -10.18 -4.31 -22.65
C GLY A 463 -11.10 -3.57 -23.61
N PHE A 464 -10.90 -2.26 -23.81
CA PHE A 464 -11.57 -1.47 -24.84
C PHE A 464 -10.66 -1.37 -26.07
N SER A 465 -11.23 -1.48 -27.27
CA SER A 465 -10.52 -1.28 -28.54
C SER A 465 -9.90 0.11 -28.66
N GLU A 466 -10.61 1.10 -28.14
CA GLU A 466 -10.29 2.53 -28.13
C GLU A 466 -8.98 2.80 -27.39
N ALA A 467 -8.64 1.97 -26.38
CA ALA A 467 -7.38 2.08 -25.65
C ALA A 467 -6.15 1.81 -26.53
N TRP A 468 -6.33 1.18 -27.69
CA TRP A 468 -5.26 0.68 -28.55
C TRP A 468 -5.09 1.43 -29.87
N GLU A 469 -5.96 2.41 -30.17
CA GLU A 469 -5.99 3.12 -31.46
C GLU A 469 -4.70 3.87 -31.77
N LYS A 470 -4.05 4.42 -30.74
CA LYS A 470 -2.82 5.23 -30.86
C LYS A 470 -1.51 4.43 -30.81
N TYR A 471 -1.58 3.13 -30.53
CA TYR A 471 -0.39 2.29 -30.43
C TYR A 471 -0.11 1.58 -31.75
N GLU A 472 1.17 1.50 -32.08
CA GLU A 472 1.64 0.87 -33.30
C GLU A 472 1.60 -0.65 -33.17
N ASP A 473 1.64 -1.34 -34.31
CA ASP A 473 1.81 -2.79 -34.32
C ASP A 473 3.29 -3.12 -34.11
N ARG A 474 3.61 -3.98 -33.14
CA ARG A 474 4.97 -4.47 -32.93
C ARG A 474 5.36 -5.46 -34.03
N PRO A 475 6.64 -5.48 -34.46
CA PRO A 475 7.12 -6.50 -35.39
C PRO A 475 6.84 -7.89 -34.80
N ARG A 476 6.24 -8.80 -35.59
CA ARG A 476 6.14 -10.20 -35.16
C ARG A 476 7.56 -10.73 -35.04
N SER A 477 7.95 -11.12 -33.82
CA SER A 477 9.15 -11.90 -33.58
C SER A 477 8.96 -13.26 -34.23
N ASN A 478 9.30 -13.38 -35.51
CA ASN A 478 9.38 -14.68 -36.20
C ASN A 478 10.61 -15.41 -35.67
N HIS A 479 10.50 -15.99 -34.48
CA HIS A 479 11.52 -16.86 -33.93
C HIS A 479 10.89 -18.23 -33.74
N LEU A 480 11.07 -19.05 -34.78
CA LEU A 480 10.89 -20.50 -34.78
C LEU A 480 11.88 -21.17 -33.81
#